data_AF-A0A932Z7K4-F1
#
_entry.id   AF-A0A932Z7K4-F1
#
_cell.length_a   1.000
_cell.length_b   1.000
_cell.length_c   1.000
_cell.angle_alpha   90.00
_cell.angle_beta   90.00
_cell.angle_gamma   90.00
#
_symmetry.space_group_name_H-M   'P 1'
#
loop_
_entity.id
_entity.type
_entity.pdbx_description
1 polymer ?
#
loop_
_entity_poly.entity_id
_entity_poly.type
_entity_poly.pdbx_seq_one_letter_code
_entity_poly.pdbx_strand_id
1 'polypeptide(L)' 'MATIAEKVDTKYIGKRVEKVDALERVTGKAAYGADIHLPGMLYGKVLRSPHPHANIK' A
#
# COMPACT_ATOMS: atom_id res chain seq x y z
N MET A 1 -24.95 -38.38 16.92
CA MET A 1 -23.68 -37.89 17.49
C MET A 1 -23.69 -36.37 17.41
N ALA A 2 -23.70 -35.68 18.56
CA ALA A 2 -23.17 -34.32 18.67
C ALA A 2 -21.63 -34.43 18.75
N THR A 3 -20.75 -33.43 18.64
CA THR A 3 -20.83 -31.96 18.47
C THR A 3 -19.84 -31.58 17.33
N ILE A 4 -19.58 -30.33 16.90
CA ILE A 4 -19.99 -28.98 17.33
C ILE A 4 -20.23 -28.13 16.05
N ALA A 5 -20.99 -27.04 16.18
CA ALA A 5 -20.96 -25.92 15.23
C ALA A 5 -20.71 -24.63 16.03
N GLU A 6 -19.44 -24.40 16.39
CA GLU A 6 -19.04 -23.22 17.13
C GLU A 6 -19.28 -21.98 16.27
N LYS A 7 -20.30 -21.18 16.62
CA LYS A 7 -20.55 -19.88 16.01
C LYS A 7 -19.45 -18.92 16.46
N VAL A 8 -18.31 -18.98 15.78
CA VAL A 8 -17.26 -17.95 15.90
C VAL A 8 -17.92 -16.61 15.58
N ASP A 9 -17.90 -15.69 16.55
CA ASP A 9 -18.62 -14.42 16.49
C ASP A 9 -17.90 -13.45 15.52
N THR A 10 -18.16 -13.68 14.24
CA THR A 10 -17.38 -13.14 13.13
C THR A 10 -17.91 -11.77 12.73
N LYS A 11 -17.74 -10.81 13.64
CA LYS A 11 -18.19 -9.40 13.55
C LYS A 11 -18.06 -8.78 12.15
N TYR A 12 -16.98 -9.11 11.42
CA TYR A 12 -16.63 -8.56 10.11
C TYR A 12 -16.62 -9.55 8.93
N ILE A 13 -16.76 -10.87 9.13
CA ILE A 13 -16.68 -11.83 8.02
C ILE A 13 -18.01 -11.89 7.26
N GLY A 14 -17.96 -11.92 5.93
CA GLY A 14 -19.14 -11.96 5.06
C GLY A 14 -19.92 -10.65 4.92
N LYS A 15 -19.50 -9.56 5.57
CA LYS A 15 -20.14 -8.24 5.50
C LYS A 15 -19.36 -7.29 4.60
N ARG A 16 -20.06 -6.48 3.79
CA ARG A 16 -19.46 -5.35 3.08
C ARG A 16 -19.20 -4.22 4.08
N VAL A 17 -18.02 -4.24 4.68
CA VAL A 17 -17.55 -3.20 5.60
C VAL A 17 -16.60 -2.28 4.84
N GLU A 18 -16.79 -0.97 4.99
CA GLU A 18 -15.90 0.02 4.39
C GLU A 18 -14.51 -0.09 5.03
N LYS A 19 -13.46 -0.13 4.19
CA LYS A 19 -12.09 -0.09 4.71
C LYS A 19 -11.82 1.32 5.25
N VAL A 20 -11.17 1.40 6.41
CA VAL A 20 -10.79 2.67 7.05
C VAL A 20 -10.08 3.59 6.05
N ASP A 21 -9.11 3.05 5.30
CA ASP A 21 -8.31 3.79 4.33
C ASP A 21 -9.03 4.09 2.99
N ALA A 22 -10.27 3.60 2.78
CA ALA A 22 -10.94 3.73 1.47
C ALA A 22 -11.27 5.20 1.14
N LEU A 23 -11.81 5.95 2.09
CA LEU A 23 -12.23 7.33 1.87
C LEU A 23 -11.03 8.24 1.60
N GLU A 24 -9.93 8.09 2.34
CA GLU A 24 -8.73 8.91 2.16
C GLU A 24 -8.05 8.67 0.81
N ARG A 25 -8.00 7.40 0.36
CA ARG A 25 -7.46 7.05 -0.97
C ARG A 25 -8.33 7.56 -2.11
N VAL A 26 -9.65 7.48 -2.00
CA VAL A 26 -10.59 7.92 -3.06
C VAL A 26 -10.70 9.45 -3.12
N THR A 27 -10.56 10.15 -1.99
CA THR A 27 -10.62 11.62 -1.94
C THR A 27 -9.30 12.32 -2.23
N GLY A 28 -8.22 11.57 -2.52
CA GLY A 28 -6.89 12.14 -2.77
C GLY A 28 -6.24 12.77 -1.52
N LYS A 29 -6.74 12.45 -0.33
CA LYS A 29 -6.21 12.94 0.96
C LYS A 29 -5.15 12.04 1.57
N ALA A 30 -5.06 10.79 1.10
CA ALA A 30 -3.99 9.87 1.49
C ALA A 30 -2.63 10.43 1.04
N ALA A 31 -1.80 10.84 1.99
CA ALA A 31 -0.44 11.30 1.71
C ALA A 31 0.47 10.10 1.40
N TYR A 32 1.00 10.04 0.18
CA TYR A 32 2.03 9.07 -0.20
C TYR A 32 3.42 9.68 -0.04
N GLY A 33 4.45 8.83 0.05
CA GLY A 33 5.84 9.29 0.18
C GLY A 33 6.35 10.12 -1.01
N ALA A 34 5.64 10.12 -2.14
CA ALA A 34 5.91 10.97 -3.31
C ALA A 34 5.33 12.40 -3.18
N ASP A 35 4.33 12.60 -2.31
CA ASP A 35 3.67 13.90 -2.13
C ASP A 35 4.38 14.77 -1.09
N ILE A 36 5.27 14.17 -0.29
CA ILE A 36 6.04 14.84 0.77
C ILE A 36 7.11 15.74 0.14
N HIS A 37 6.99 17.05 0.35
CA HIS A 37 7.94 18.06 -0.09
C HIS A 37 8.50 18.81 1.14
N LEU A 38 9.79 18.66 1.41
CA LEU A 38 10.47 19.29 2.54
C LEU A 38 11.47 20.35 2.05
N PRO A 39 11.62 21.50 2.75
CA PRO A 39 12.65 22.49 2.43
C PRO A 39 14.06 21.87 2.46
N GLY A 40 14.82 22.01 1.37
CA GLY A 40 16.16 21.44 1.24
C GLY A 40 16.21 19.97 0.80
N MET A 41 15.08 19.35 0.41
CA MET A 41 15.07 17.97 -0.09
C MET A 41 15.89 17.81 -1.38
N LEU A 42 16.83 16.87 -1.39
CA LEU A 42 17.64 16.52 -2.56
C LEU A 42 16.93 15.50 -3.44
N TYR A 43 16.88 15.75 -4.76
CA TYR A 43 16.26 14.87 -5.74
C TYR A 43 17.33 14.09 -6.52
N GLY A 44 17.34 12.76 -6.37
CA GLY A 44 18.21 11.86 -7.13
C GLY A 44 17.49 11.25 -8.33
N LYS A 45 18.17 11.14 -9.48
CA LYS A 45 17.70 10.37 -10.65
C LYS A 45 18.63 9.19 -10.92
N VAL A 46 18.09 7.97 -10.93
CA VAL A 46 18.85 6.77 -11.25
C VAL A 46 19.02 6.65 -12.77
N LEU A 47 20.25 6.83 -13.25
CA LEU A 47 20.62 6.42 -14.61
C LEU A 47 20.90 4.91 -14.60
N ARG A 48 20.09 4.14 -15.32
CA ARG A 48 20.24 2.68 -15.45
C ARG A 48 20.96 2.35 -16.75
N SER A 49 21.75 1.28 -16.75
CA SER A 49 22.34 0.73 -17.97
C SER A 49 21.23 0.34 -18.96
N PRO A 50 21.31 0.73 -20.24
CA PRO A 50 20.44 0.21 -21.29
C PRO A 50 20.86 -1.18 -21.77
N HIS A 51 21.91 -1.78 -21.20
CA HIS A 51 22.47 -3.07 -21.61
C HIS A 51 22.42 -4.07 -20.43
N PRO A 52 21.89 -5.29 -20.62
CA PRO A 52 21.81 -6.30 -19.56
C PRO A 52 23.16 -6.72 -18.97
N HIS A 53 24.24 -6.60 -19.75
CA HIS A 53 25.61 -6.81 -19.31
C HIS A 53 26.52 -5.80 -20.00
N ALA A 54 27.30 -5.03 -19.24
CA ALA A 54 28.27 -4.07 -19.74
C ALA A 54 29.34 -3.81 -18.68
N ASN A 55 30.59 -3.64 -19.10
CA ASN A 55 31.66 -3.13 -18.25
C ASN A 55 31.60 -1.61 -18.23
N ILE A 56 31.46 -1.02 -17.05
CA ILE A 56 31.61 0.43 -16.84
C ILE A 56 33.12 0.71 -16.79
N LYS A 57 33.57 1.76 -17.49
CA LYS A 57 34.97 2.21 -17.55
C LYS A 57 35.14 3.53 -16.81
#